data_AF-A0A7Y4CNY7-F1
#
_entry.id   AF-A0A7Y4CNY7-F1
#
_cell.length_a   1.000
_cell.length_b   1.000
_cell.length_c   1.000
_cell.angle_alpha   90.00
_cell.angle_beta   90.00
_cell.angle_gamma   90.00
#
_symmetry.space_group_name_H-M   'P 1'
#
loop_
_entity.id
_entity.type
_entity.pdbx_description
1 polymer ?
#
loop_
_entity_poly.entity_id
_entity_poly.type
_entity_poly.pdbx_seq_one_letter_code
_entity_poly.pdbx_strand_id
1 'polypeptide(L)'
;MHCSFNINNNNESLQLIYNEEKIYIKRDSNKISEETLNSKESFVFKYLIENASISNPQSARDVEESFKLHFDEEFSLYALKNIIASIRKKYRNLCKKAKVDNNSELISNLYKVGYFIDLDKSSENRIAPKHNINQFKPSQIMMLKLMLNTYYKELIRSLITVLTVTSLSLFVVYFFQILYTTKIANEYSENTKHIAEEVMDYGCDSAGAVHSLRHSLNLDSVVMTTPYGSCYISKSRSQYVELDQIDDFYDSADFVYSRFSNPENNTKLTVRISKGSIEARYRNSLLPLLVDSVSIQKNGYYILNLGNNSQSIYTSLLPSGATITFYSDDIIALWSVLSLLLAILLYRSYILGFFIYLFRWKHISFEEEPIINTEDNTVLYYELLSRVRNVGVLSFINTMRRTNLLTFHTILLIETVRNAKLHNSHEIYGVNVCPSALVGNNFSKLKEHLDAMEANEFVVEITEYSNIGYGCEVIDNIKAIKKLGITIALDDFGTGNNNIEIISVISPTYLKLDRCFVKDIESGEHQQGVLLNISEIGRLSNITMIYEGVETRRQQYILCQLGYNLHQGYLYSRPQSTTS
;
A
#
# COMPACT_ATOMS: atom_id res chain seq x y z
N MET A 1 -57.16 3.19 -18.68
CA MET A 1 -55.91 2.65 -18.11
C MET A 1 -54.97 3.81 -17.77
N HIS A 2 -54.41 3.86 -16.56
CA HIS A 2 -53.41 4.88 -16.18
C HIS A 2 -52.04 4.23 -16.11
N CYS A 3 -51.14 4.61 -17.01
CA CYS A 3 -49.77 4.12 -17.02
C CYS A 3 -48.83 5.28 -16.73
N SER A 4 -47.88 5.07 -15.83
CA SER A 4 -46.87 6.05 -15.46
C SER A 4 -45.49 5.51 -15.84
N PHE A 5 -44.68 6.31 -16.51
CA PHE A 5 -43.32 5.98 -16.94
C PHE A 5 -42.35 6.98 -16.31
N ASN A 6 -41.15 6.53 -15.93
CA ASN A 6 -40.13 7.45 -15.46
C ASN A 6 -39.42 8.12 -16.64
N ILE A 7 -39.25 9.44 -16.59
CA ILE A 7 -38.64 10.23 -17.68
C ILE A 7 -37.19 10.62 -17.34
N ASN A 8 -36.74 10.47 -16.09
CA ASN A 8 -35.40 10.92 -15.69
C ASN A 8 -34.68 9.88 -14.83
N ASN A 9 -33.45 9.52 -15.23
CA ASN A 9 -32.58 8.62 -14.48
C ASN A 9 -31.93 9.30 -13.25
N ASN A 10 -32.02 10.63 -13.13
CA ASN A 10 -31.40 11.41 -12.06
C ASN A 10 -32.45 12.05 -11.14
N ASN A 11 -32.84 11.35 -10.07
CA ASN A 11 -33.35 11.88 -8.80
C ASN A 11 -34.45 12.97 -8.80
N GLU A 12 -35.35 12.98 -9.79
CA GLU A 12 -36.61 13.72 -9.70
C GLU A 12 -37.81 12.80 -9.97
N SER A 13 -38.90 13.04 -9.27
CA SER A 13 -40.24 12.43 -9.40
C SER A 13 -40.95 12.82 -10.71
N LEU A 14 -40.21 12.82 -11.83
CA LEU A 14 -40.70 13.17 -13.15
C LEU A 14 -41.35 11.95 -13.82
N GLN A 15 -42.68 11.94 -13.86
CA GLN A 15 -43.46 10.85 -14.42
C GLN A 15 -44.20 11.28 -15.69
N LEU A 16 -44.11 10.46 -16.75
CA LEU A 16 -44.97 10.54 -17.92
C LEU A 16 -46.22 9.74 -17.62
N ILE A 17 -47.37 10.39 -17.55
CA ILE A 17 -48.63 9.73 -17.32
C ILE A 17 -49.42 9.69 -18.62
N TYR A 18 -49.94 8.50 -18.94
CA TYR A 18 -50.89 8.24 -20.00
C TYR A 18 -52.27 7.96 -19.40
N ASN A 19 -53.31 8.59 -19.93
CA ASN A 19 -54.70 8.41 -19.51
C ASN A 19 -55.66 8.16 -20.68
N GLU A 20 -55.20 7.43 -21.70
CA GLU A 20 -55.92 7.13 -22.94
C GLU A 20 -56.11 8.33 -23.88
N GLU A 21 -56.48 9.51 -23.40
CA GLU A 21 -56.66 10.67 -24.28
C GLU A 21 -55.44 11.59 -24.35
N LYS A 22 -54.59 11.56 -23.33
CA LYS A 22 -53.49 12.51 -23.17
C LYS A 22 -52.25 11.84 -22.61
N ILE A 23 -51.13 12.49 -22.88
CA ILE A 23 -49.85 12.25 -22.22
C ILE A 23 -49.43 13.54 -21.52
N TYR A 24 -48.97 13.43 -20.28
CA TYR A 24 -48.54 14.58 -19.51
C TYR A 24 -47.38 14.26 -18.58
N ILE A 25 -46.53 15.25 -18.33
CA ILE A 25 -45.42 15.13 -17.38
C ILE A 25 -45.86 15.70 -16.05
N LYS A 26 -45.64 14.93 -15.00
CA LYS A 26 -45.85 15.30 -13.60
C LYS A 26 -44.50 15.39 -12.90
N ARG A 27 -44.30 16.38 -12.04
CA ARG A 27 -43.23 16.39 -11.04
C ARG A 27 -43.90 16.41 -9.68
N ASP A 28 -43.59 15.42 -8.84
CA ASP A 28 -44.27 15.14 -7.58
C ASP A 28 -45.79 14.97 -7.76
N SER A 29 -46.56 15.98 -7.36
CA SER A 29 -48.01 16.05 -7.47
C SER A 29 -48.51 16.99 -8.57
N ASN A 30 -47.61 17.79 -9.16
CA ASN A 30 -47.99 18.87 -10.07
C ASN A 30 -47.78 18.48 -11.53
N LYS A 31 -48.83 18.71 -12.32
CA LYS A 31 -48.80 18.55 -13.77
C LYS A 31 -48.04 19.74 -14.40
N ILE A 32 -46.98 19.44 -15.15
CA ILE A 32 -46.09 20.47 -15.73
C ILE A 32 -46.43 20.74 -17.19
N SER A 33 -46.67 19.70 -17.97
CA SER A 33 -46.93 19.82 -19.41
C SER A 33 -47.91 18.74 -19.87
N GLU A 34 -48.70 19.06 -20.89
CA GLU A 34 -49.65 18.13 -21.51
C GLU A 34 -49.67 18.23 -23.03
N GLU A 35 -49.99 17.09 -23.65
CA GLU A 35 -50.29 16.94 -25.06
C GLU A 35 -51.44 15.93 -25.21
N THR A 36 -52.35 16.19 -26.15
CA THR A 36 -53.45 15.27 -26.47
C THR A 36 -53.00 14.26 -27.51
N LEU A 37 -53.53 13.03 -27.42
CA LEU A 37 -53.37 11.99 -28.43
C LEU A 37 -54.69 11.85 -29.20
N ASN A 38 -54.62 11.73 -30.52
CA ASN A 38 -55.79 11.35 -31.31
C ASN A 38 -56.09 9.85 -31.13
N SER A 39 -57.24 9.38 -31.60
CA SER A 39 -57.68 7.99 -31.44
C SER A 39 -56.68 6.96 -31.94
N LYS A 40 -56.06 7.19 -33.11
CA LYS A 40 -55.07 6.29 -33.72
C LYS A 40 -53.74 6.28 -32.96
N GLU A 41 -53.27 7.45 -32.53
CA GLU A 41 -52.08 7.59 -31.69
C GLU A 41 -52.27 6.93 -30.32
N SER A 42 -53.43 7.14 -29.70
CA SER A 42 -53.79 6.54 -28.43
C SER A 42 -53.80 5.01 -28.52
N PHE A 43 -54.40 4.45 -29.57
CA PHE A 43 -54.42 3.02 -29.81
C PHE A 43 -53.00 2.44 -29.96
N VAL A 44 -52.20 3.01 -30.86
CA VAL A 44 -50.82 2.52 -31.10
C VAL A 44 -49.99 2.62 -29.82
N PHE A 45 -50.12 3.72 -29.09
CA PHE A 45 -49.41 3.88 -27.82
C PHE A 45 -49.87 2.86 -26.79
N LYS A 46 -51.18 2.69 -26.57
CA LYS A 46 -51.75 1.67 -25.67
C LYS A 46 -51.30 0.26 -26.01
N TYR A 47 -51.38 -0.12 -27.29
CA TYR A 47 -50.96 -1.43 -27.76
C TYR A 47 -49.50 -1.72 -27.41
N LEU A 48 -48.60 -0.74 -27.63
CA LEU A 48 -47.20 -0.87 -27.27
C LEU A 48 -46.99 -0.90 -25.75
N ILE A 49 -47.79 -0.16 -24.96
CA ILE A 49 -47.73 -0.23 -23.49
C ILE A 49 -48.09 -1.64 -23.00
N GLU A 50 -49.11 -2.25 -23.57
CA GLU A 50 -49.66 -3.52 -23.09
C GLU A 50 -48.85 -4.73 -23.58
N ASN A 51 -48.37 -4.69 -24.82
CA ASN A 51 -47.85 -5.88 -25.51
C ASN A 51 -46.36 -5.79 -25.86
N ALA A 52 -45.76 -4.59 -25.85
CA ALA A 52 -44.36 -4.43 -26.18
C ALA A 52 -43.49 -4.32 -24.91
N SER A 53 -42.40 -5.08 -24.92
CA SER A 53 -41.28 -4.93 -24.00
C SER A 53 -39.97 -4.96 -24.79
N ILE A 54 -38.85 -4.71 -24.12
CA ILE A 54 -37.56 -4.90 -24.78
C ILE A 54 -37.35 -6.35 -25.22
N SER A 55 -37.80 -7.32 -24.40
CA SER A 55 -37.75 -8.78 -24.68
C SER A 55 -38.84 -9.25 -25.65
N ASN A 56 -39.83 -8.42 -25.96
CA ASN A 56 -40.88 -8.73 -26.91
C ASN A 56 -41.25 -7.47 -27.72
N PRO A 57 -40.33 -6.97 -28.58
CA PRO A 57 -40.61 -5.81 -29.40
C PRO A 57 -41.68 -6.16 -30.43
N GLN A 58 -42.72 -5.35 -30.53
CA GLN A 58 -43.86 -5.65 -31.40
C GLN A 58 -43.55 -5.29 -32.84
N SER A 59 -43.63 -6.26 -33.76
CA SER A 59 -43.33 -5.98 -35.17
C SER A 59 -44.34 -4.99 -35.75
N ALA A 60 -43.97 -4.31 -36.84
CA ALA A 60 -44.91 -3.43 -37.51
C ALA A 60 -46.20 -4.17 -37.93
N ARG A 61 -46.05 -5.43 -38.34
CA ARG A 61 -47.15 -6.29 -38.75
C ARG A 61 -48.10 -6.59 -37.58
N ASP A 62 -47.60 -6.87 -36.39
CA ASP A 62 -48.44 -7.18 -35.23
C ASP A 62 -49.29 -5.98 -34.81
N VAL A 63 -48.69 -4.78 -34.87
CA VAL A 63 -49.39 -3.52 -34.63
C VAL A 63 -50.42 -3.25 -35.73
N GLU A 64 -50.09 -3.52 -36.99
CA GLU A 64 -51.00 -3.38 -38.14
C GLU A 64 -52.20 -4.33 -38.07
N GLU A 65 -51.98 -5.60 -37.75
CA GLU A 65 -53.05 -6.60 -37.60
C GLU A 65 -53.99 -6.23 -36.44
N SER A 66 -53.44 -5.82 -35.29
CA SER A 66 -54.23 -5.36 -34.16
C SER A 66 -54.99 -4.07 -34.46
N PHE A 67 -54.39 -3.14 -35.22
CA PHE A 67 -55.05 -1.90 -35.64
C PHE A 67 -56.23 -2.18 -36.56
N LYS A 68 -56.05 -3.06 -37.55
CA LYS A 68 -57.10 -3.46 -38.49
C LYS A 68 -58.29 -4.08 -37.76
N LEU A 69 -58.04 -4.93 -36.77
CA LEU A 69 -59.10 -5.54 -35.96
C LEU A 69 -59.90 -4.50 -35.15
N HIS A 70 -59.26 -3.42 -34.71
CA HIS A 70 -59.90 -2.41 -33.86
C HIS A 70 -60.69 -1.36 -34.65
N PHE A 71 -60.16 -0.89 -35.78
CA PHE A 71 -60.75 0.21 -36.56
C PHE A 71 -61.44 -0.25 -37.86
N ASP A 72 -61.34 -1.52 -38.24
CA ASP A 72 -61.81 -2.06 -39.54
C ASP A 72 -61.24 -1.30 -40.75
N GLU A 73 -60.02 -0.77 -40.62
CA GLU A 73 -59.31 0.01 -41.63
C GLU A 73 -57.95 -0.64 -41.96
N GLU A 74 -57.52 -0.58 -43.23
CA GLU A 74 -56.15 -0.95 -43.58
C GLU A 74 -55.15 0.10 -43.08
N PHE A 75 -54.14 -0.39 -42.38
CA PHE A 75 -53.12 0.43 -41.74
C PHE A 75 -51.76 0.13 -42.37
N SER A 76 -51.23 1.08 -43.15
CA SER A 76 -49.94 0.87 -43.84
C SER A 76 -48.75 1.10 -42.92
N LEU A 77 -47.62 0.45 -43.21
CA LEU A 77 -46.33 0.70 -42.56
C LEU A 77 -45.94 2.18 -42.51
N TYR A 78 -46.28 2.94 -43.57
CA TYR A 78 -46.03 4.37 -43.64
C TYR A 78 -46.91 5.15 -42.65
N ALA A 79 -48.18 4.75 -42.50
CA ALA A 79 -49.09 5.31 -41.50
C ALA A 79 -48.60 5.03 -40.07
N LEU A 80 -48.14 3.80 -39.78
CA LEU A 80 -47.55 3.47 -38.47
C LEU A 80 -46.34 4.35 -38.15
N LYS A 81 -45.41 4.49 -39.12
CA LYS A 81 -44.23 5.36 -38.96
C LYS A 81 -44.61 6.80 -38.68
N ASN A 82 -45.62 7.34 -39.37
CA ASN A 82 -46.11 8.70 -39.15
C ASN A 82 -46.74 8.89 -37.77
N ILE A 83 -47.53 7.91 -37.31
CA ILE A 83 -48.12 7.93 -35.96
C ILE A 83 -47.02 7.90 -34.89
N ILE A 84 -46.06 6.99 -35.02
CA ILE A 84 -44.93 6.90 -34.09
C ILE A 84 -44.12 8.19 -34.09
N ALA A 85 -43.84 8.77 -35.27
CA ALA A 85 -43.15 10.05 -35.38
C ALA A 85 -43.94 11.20 -34.73
N SER A 86 -45.27 11.20 -34.86
CA SER A 86 -46.15 12.16 -34.20
C SER A 86 -46.10 12.03 -32.68
N ILE A 87 -46.22 10.81 -32.15
CA ILE A 87 -46.12 10.52 -30.70
C ILE A 87 -44.75 10.98 -30.16
N ARG A 88 -43.66 10.62 -30.85
CA ARG A 88 -42.29 11.06 -30.50
C ARG A 88 -42.15 12.59 -30.52
N LYS A 89 -42.81 13.28 -31.47
CA LYS A 89 -42.79 14.75 -31.54
C LYS A 89 -43.54 15.36 -30.36
N LYS A 90 -44.73 14.86 -30.01
CA LYS A 90 -45.50 15.30 -28.85
C LYS A 90 -44.73 15.10 -27.56
N TYR A 91 -44.09 13.94 -27.40
CA TYR A 91 -43.22 13.68 -26.27
C TYR A 91 -42.04 14.65 -26.17
N ARG A 92 -41.33 14.93 -27.27
CA ARG A 92 -40.25 15.94 -27.28
C ARG A 92 -40.76 17.33 -26.89
N ASN A 93 -41.95 17.72 -27.34
CA ASN A 93 -42.59 18.98 -26.93
C ASN A 93 -42.90 19.01 -25.42
N LEU A 94 -43.40 17.90 -24.86
CA LEU A 94 -43.62 17.76 -23.42
C LEU A 94 -42.32 17.95 -22.61
N CYS A 95 -41.25 17.25 -23.00
CA CYS A 95 -39.94 17.34 -22.34
C CYS A 95 -39.39 18.78 -22.42
N LYS A 96 -39.50 19.42 -23.59
CA LYS A 96 -39.06 20.82 -23.78
C LYS A 96 -39.83 21.79 -22.89
N LYS A 97 -41.16 21.65 -22.78
CA LYS A 97 -42.00 22.46 -21.88
C LYS A 97 -41.66 22.22 -20.41
N ALA A 98 -41.34 20.97 -20.04
CA ALA A 98 -40.97 20.58 -18.69
C ALA A 98 -39.49 20.83 -18.33
N LYS A 99 -38.68 21.36 -19.26
CA LYS A 99 -37.23 21.55 -19.11
C LYS A 99 -36.49 20.27 -18.71
N VAL A 100 -36.89 19.15 -19.31
CA VAL A 100 -36.23 17.86 -19.09
C VAL A 100 -35.26 17.60 -20.24
N ASP A 101 -33.97 17.47 -19.92
CA ASP A 101 -32.96 16.97 -20.85
C ASP A 101 -33.18 15.48 -21.04
N ASN A 102 -33.81 15.10 -22.16
CA ASN A 102 -34.01 13.69 -22.47
C ASN A 102 -33.34 13.30 -23.79
N ASN A 103 -32.44 12.31 -23.69
CA ASN A 103 -31.77 11.68 -24.82
C ASN A 103 -32.52 10.44 -25.35
N SER A 104 -33.56 9.94 -24.67
CA SER A 104 -34.31 8.75 -25.09
C SER A 104 -35.50 9.07 -26.01
N GLU A 105 -35.73 8.20 -27.00
CA GLU A 105 -36.97 8.21 -27.79
C GLU A 105 -38.07 7.47 -27.01
N LEU A 106 -39.25 8.09 -26.80
CA LEU A 106 -40.38 7.45 -26.08
C LEU A 106 -40.74 6.05 -26.63
N ILE A 107 -40.75 5.92 -27.95
CA ILE A 107 -40.93 4.64 -28.64
C ILE A 107 -39.65 4.41 -29.41
N SER A 108 -38.96 3.30 -29.19
CA SER A 108 -37.76 2.90 -29.93
C SER A 108 -38.09 1.79 -30.92
N ASN A 109 -37.32 1.69 -32.01
CA ASN A 109 -37.40 0.56 -32.94
C ASN A 109 -36.12 -0.28 -32.80
N LEU A 110 -36.26 -1.55 -32.43
CA LEU A 110 -35.13 -2.46 -32.25
C LEU A 110 -34.71 -3.04 -33.61
N TYR A 111 -34.01 -2.23 -34.43
CA TYR A 111 -33.38 -2.62 -35.70
C TYR A 111 -34.18 -3.64 -36.55
N LYS A 112 -35.37 -3.22 -37.01
CA LYS A 112 -36.29 -4.02 -37.88
C LYS A 112 -37.01 -5.18 -37.20
N VAL A 113 -36.77 -5.45 -35.91
CA VAL A 113 -37.52 -6.47 -35.15
C VAL A 113 -38.90 -5.94 -34.79
N GLY A 114 -38.95 -4.77 -34.14
CA GLY A 114 -40.23 -4.20 -33.71
C GLY A 114 -40.08 -2.92 -32.91
N TYR A 115 -41.21 -2.34 -32.52
CA TYR A 115 -41.32 -1.16 -31.69
C TYR A 115 -41.59 -1.55 -30.23
N PHE A 116 -41.02 -0.78 -29.30
CA PHE A 116 -41.30 -0.90 -27.88
C PHE A 116 -41.20 0.48 -27.21
N ILE A 117 -41.75 0.59 -26.01
CA ILE A 117 -41.63 1.81 -25.21
C ILE A 117 -40.30 1.75 -24.45
N ASP A 118 -39.39 2.64 -24.82
CA ASP A 118 -38.05 2.77 -24.22
C ASP A 118 -38.09 3.77 -23.06
N LEU A 119 -39.16 3.66 -22.30
CA LEU A 119 -39.28 4.23 -20.98
C LEU A 119 -39.66 3.12 -20.04
N ASP A 120 -38.99 3.13 -18.93
CA ASP A 120 -39.27 2.21 -17.86
C ASP A 120 -40.63 2.55 -17.25
N LYS A 121 -41.55 1.57 -17.29
CA LYS A 121 -42.79 1.64 -16.52
C LYS A 121 -42.39 1.92 -15.08
N SER A 122 -43.05 2.88 -14.45
CA SER A 122 -42.78 3.23 -13.06
C SER A 122 -43.00 2.00 -12.18
N SER A 123 -41.91 1.31 -11.84
CA SER A 123 -41.81 0.59 -10.59
C SER A 123 -41.57 1.68 -9.55
N GLU A 124 -42.38 1.72 -8.50
CA GLU A 124 -42.17 2.60 -7.34
C GLU A 124 -40.83 2.36 -6.61
N ASN A 125 -39.93 1.53 -7.15
CA ASN A 125 -38.58 1.29 -6.66
C ASN A 125 -37.61 1.16 -7.85
N ARG A 126 -36.92 2.24 -8.23
CA ARG A 126 -35.63 2.12 -8.92
C ARG A 126 -34.53 2.68 -8.05
N ILE A 127 -33.54 1.83 -7.86
CA ILE A 127 -32.46 1.93 -6.90
C ILE A 127 -31.42 2.90 -7.47
N ALA A 128 -31.57 4.19 -7.17
CA ALA A 128 -30.37 5.02 -7.06
C ALA A 128 -29.62 4.53 -5.81
N PRO A 129 -28.29 4.31 -5.85
CA PRO A 129 -27.55 4.01 -4.64
C PRO A 129 -27.82 5.13 -3.64
N LYS A 130 -28.48 4.80 -2.52
CA LYS A 130 -28.92 5.80 -1.54
C LYS A 130 -27.74 6.55 -0.90
N HIS A 131 -26.52 6.00 -1.02
CA HIS A 131 -25.32 6.53 -0.42
C HIS A 131 -24.13 6.48 -1.38
N ASN A 132 -23.40 7.59 -1.49
CA ASN A 132 -22.13 7.64 -2.22
C ASN A 132 -21.05 6.95 -1.37
N ILE A 133 -20.54 5.78 -1.80
CA ILE A 133 -19.55 5.01 -1.04
C ILE A 133 -18.28 5.81 -0.69
N ASN A 134 -17.92 6.84 -1.49
CA ASN A 134 -16.72 7.65 -1.26
C ASN A 134 -16.72 8.38 0.09
N GLN A 135 -17.89 8.63 0.68
CA GLN A 135 -17.99 9.27 2.00
C GLN A 135 -17.49 8.37 3.14
N PHE A 136 -17.48 7.04 2.93
CA PHE A 136 -17.04 6.05 3.91
C PHE A 136 -15.57 5.66 3.76
N LYS A 137 -14.86 6.30 2.82
CA LYS A 137 -13.45 6.06 2.58
C LYS A 137 -12.63 6.40 3.83
N PRO A 138 -11.76 5.48 4.31
CA PRO A 138 -10.87 5.74 5.43
C PRO A 138 -10.09 7.05 5.27
N SER A 139 -9.98 7.84 6.35
CA SER A 139 -9.10 9.01 6.36
C SER A 139 -7.63 8.61 6.25
N GLN A 140 -6.75 9.53 5.87
CA GLN A 140 -5.30 9.27 5.83
C GLN A 140 -4.74 8.81 7.18
N ILE A 141 -5.28 9.33 8.29
CA ILE A 141 -4.92 8.92 9.65
C ILE A 141 -5.35 7.48 9.90
N MET A 142 -6.58 7.13 9.51
CA MET A 142 -7.08 5.76 9.62
C MET A 142 -6.27 4.80 8.75
N MET A 143 -5.87 5.23 7.55
CA MET A 143 -4.99 4.44 6.67
C MET A 143 -3.63 4.16 7.34
N LEU A 144 -3.01 5.17 7.97
CA LEU A 144 -1.76 4.97 8.70
C LEU A 144 -1.94 3.97 9.84
N LYS A 145 -3.02 4.10 10.61
CA LYS A 145 -3.36 3.17 11.70
C LYS A 145 -3.57 1.75 11.19
N LEU A 146 -4.31 1.59 10.09
CA LEU A 146 -4.54 0.30 9.43
C LEU A 146 -3.25 -0.32 8.92
N MET A 147 -2.35 0.47 8.31
CA MET A 147 -1.06 -0.05 7.85
C MET A 147 -0.23 -0.54 9.03
N LEU A 148 -0.10 0.26 10.10
CA LEU A 148 0.64 -0.12 11.29
C LEU A 148 0.06 -1.38 11.93
N ASN A 149 -1.26 -1.47 12.08
CA ASN A 149 -1.91 -2.62 12.70
C ASN A 149 -1.87 -3.88 11.83
N THR A 150 -2.02 -3.75 10.51
CA THR A 150 -2.05 -4.91 9.61
C THR A 150 -0.64 -5.46 9.34
N TYR A 151 0.38 -4.59 9.34
CA TYR A 151 1.76 -4.94 8.99
C TYR A 151 2.73 -4.93 10.19
N TYR A 152 2.24 -4.84 11.43
CA TYR A 152 3.08 -4.70 12.63
C TYR A 152 4.17 -5.77 12.74
N LYS A 153 3.87 -7.03 12.44
CA LYS A 153 4.85 -8.13 12.53
C LYS A 153 6.03 -7.93 11.58
N GLU A 154 5.76 -7.49 10.35
CA GLU A 154 6.80 -7.23 9.34
C GLU A 154 7.60 -5.97 9.66
N LEU A 155 6.93 -4.94 10.18
CA LEU A 155 7.58 -3.72 10.65
C LEU A 155 8.50 -4.02 11.83
N ILE A 156 8.06 -4.81 12.81
CA ILE A 156 8.88 -5.22 13.96
C ILE A 156 10.07 -6.06 13.49
N ARG A 157 9.87 -7.03 12.59
CA ARG A 157 10.97 -7.84 12.05
C ARG A 157 12.01 -6.99 11.31
N SER A 158 11.54 -6.03 10.51
CA SER A 158 12.41 -5.09 9.79
C SER A 158 13.16 -4.19 10.77
N LEU A 159 12.48 -3.68 11.81
CA LEU A 159 13.09 -2.89 12.87
C LEU A 159 14.17 -3.69 13.59
N ILE A 160 13.88 -4.92 14.04
CA ILE A 160 14.86 -5.81 14.68
C ILE A 160 16.07 -6.02 13.77
N THR A 161 15.85 -6.24 12.47
CA THR A 161 16.95 -6.44 11.51
C THR A 161 17.83 -5.19 11.42
N VAL A 162 17.25 -4.00 11.32
CA VAL A 162 18.00 -2.74 11.31
C VAL A 162 18.78 -2.55 12.60
N LEU A 163 18.12 -2.68 13.75
CA LEU A 163 18.74 -2.46 15.06
C LEU A 163 19.85 -3.48 15.33
N THR A 164 19.69 -4.74 14.93
CA THR A 164 20.73 -5.77 15.10
C THR A 164 21.94 -5.50 14.22
N VAL A 165 21.74 -5.15 12.94
CA VAL A 165 22.83 -4.84 12.01
C VAL A 165 23.59 -3.59 12.44
N THR A 166 22.89 -2.52 12.85
CA THR A 166 23.58 -1.30 13.32
C THR A 166 24.29 -1.52 14.64
N SER A 167 23.70 -2.26 15.58
CA SER A 167 24.34 -2.59 16.86
C SER A 167 25.60 -3.42 16.65
N LEU A 168 25.54 -4.46 15.81
CA LEU A 168 26.70 -5.30 15.50
C LEU A 168 27.79 -4.50 14.79
N SER A 169 27.41 -3.62 13.85
CA SER A 169 28.37 -2.78 13.13
C SER A 169 29.09 -1.82 14.07
N LEU A 170 28.34 -1.14 14.95
CA LEU A 170 28.94 -0.27 15.98
C LEU A 170 29.81 -1.09 16.94
N PHE A 171 29.33 -2.23 17.43
CA PHE A 171 30.12 -3.10 18.30
C PHE A 171 31.49 -3.43 17.69
N VAL A 172 31.53 -3.86 16.42
CA VAL A 172 32.79 -4.16 15.72
C VAL A 172 33.70 -2.94 15.67
N VAL A 173 33.16 -1.78 15.33
CA VAL A 173 33.93 -0.53 15.22
C VAL A 173 34.50 -0.10 16.57
N TYR A 174 33.68 -0.09 17.63
CA TYR A 174 34.12 0.22 18.99
C TYR A 174 35.13 -0.82 19.52
N PHE A 175 34.91 -2.10 19.25
CA PHE A 175 35.81 -3.17 19.64
C PHE A 175 37.21 -2.98 19.05
N PHE A 176 37.32 -2.73 17.75
CA PHE A 176 38.61 -2.48 17.11
C PHE A 176 39.25 -1.17 17.58
N GLN A 177 38.47 -0.11 17.79
CA GLN A 177 38.96 1.15 18.32
C GLN A 177 39.57 0.97 19.72
N ILE A 178 38.84 0.31 20.62
CA ILE A 178 39.30 0.01 21.98
C ILE A 178 40.55 -0.86 21.96
N LEU A 179 40.54 -1.95 21.17
CA LEU A 179 41.71 -2.83 21.04
C LEU A 179 42.94 -2.08 20.53
N TYR A 180 42.77 -1.22 19.52
CA TYR A 180 43.85 -0.42 18.96
C TYR A 180 44.43 0.55 19.99
N THR A 181 43.60 1.31 20.69
CA THR A 181 44.05 2.25 21.71
C THR A 181 44.65 1.55 22.93
N THR A 182 44.09 0.40 23.38
CA THR A 182 44.69 -0.41 24.45
C THR A 182 46.03 -1.01 24.01
N LYS A 183 46.17 -1.43 22.75
CA LYS A 183 47.46 -1.90 22.22
C LYS A 183 48.52 -0.79 22.25
N ILE A 184 48.17 0.43 21.84
CA ILE A 184 49.05 1.60 21.96
C ILE A 184 49.46 1.82 23.41
N ALA A 185 48.53 1.67 24.37
CA ALA A 185 48.84 1.82 25.78
C ALA A 185 49.83 0.76 26.30
N ASN A 186 49.65 -0.49 25.88
CA ASN A 186 50.56 -1.58 26.22
C ASN A 186 51.94 -1.38 25.59
N GLU A 187 52.01 -1.09 24.28
CA GLU A 187 53.27 -0.81 23.57
C GLU A 187 54.01 0.39 24.19
N TYR A 188 53.28 1.42 24.60
CA TYR A 188 53.86 2.58 25.28
C TYR A 188 54.47 2.20 26.63
N SER A 189 53.76 1.39 27.43
CA SER A 189 54.24 0.90 28.73
C SER A 189 55.47 -0.02 28.60
N GLU A 190 55.44 -0.97 27.66
CA GLU A 190 56.55 -1.90 27.42
C GLU A 190 57.79 -1.18 26.89
N ASN A 191 57.64 -0.28 25.92
CA ASN A 191 58.78 0.53 25.42
C ASN A 191 59.40 1.39 26.52
N THR A 192 58.58 1.95 27.42
CA THR A 192 59.06 2.71 28.57
C THR A 192 59.89 1.82 29.50
N LYS A 193 59.44 0.60 29.76
CA LYS A 193 60.14 -0.38 30.60
C LYS A 193 61.46 -0.84 29.96
N HIS A 194 61.47 -1.18 28.68
CA HIS A 194 62.68 -1.62 27.98
C HIS A 194 63.77 -0.54 27.98
N ILE A 195 63.41 0.72 27.68
CA ILE A 195 64.38 1.83 27.71
C ILE A 195 64.85 2.10 29.14
N ALA A 196 63.98 1.94 30.15
CA ALA A 196 64.36 2.03 31.55
C ALA A 196 65.39 0.96 31.93
N GLU A 197 65.19 -0.29 31.50
CA GLU A 197 66.13 -1.40 31.71
C GLU A 197 67.47 -1.17 31.01
N GLU A 198 67.48 -0.78 29.73
CA GLU A 198 68.72 -0.40 29.03
C GLU A 198 69.50 0.69 29.76
N VAL A 199 68.80 1.74 30.22
CA VAL A 199 69.45 2.84 30.95
C VAL A 199 70.00 2.37 32.30
N MET A 200 69.31 1.46 33.00
CA MET A 200 69.81 0.86 34.23
C MET A 200 71.04 -0.02 34.00
N ASP A 201 71.08 -0.79 32.90
CA ASP A 201 72.21 -1.65 32.54
C ASP A 201 73.45 -0.83 32.15
N TYR A 202 73.23 0.29 31.45
CA TYR A 202 74.28 1.19 31.00
C TYR A 202 74.90 2.04 32.13
N GLY A 203 74.17 2.29 33.22
CA GLY A 203 74.70 3.04 34.37
C GLY A 203 74.89 4.56 34.13
N CYS A 204 75.41 5.25 35.15
CA CYS A 204 75.50 6.72 35.16
C CYS A 204 76.57 7.31 34.23
N ASP A 205 77.62 6.55 33.89
CA ASP A 205 78.83 7.05 33.20
C ASP A 205 78.96 6.64 31.74
N SER A 206 77.93 6.06 31.14
CA SER A 206 78.03 5.58 29.76
C SER A 206 77.33 6.52 28.77
N ALA A 207 77.99 6.73 27.63
CA ALA A 207 77.35 7.34 26.46
C ALA A 207 76.15 6.50 25.96
N GLY A 208 76.09 5.21 26.33
CA GLY A 208 74.98 4.29 26.05
C GLY A 208 73.67 4.75 26.66
N ALA A 209 73.65 5.18 27.93
CA ALA A 209 72.44 5.65 28.59
C ALA A 209 71.85 6.92 27.92
N VAL A 210 72.72 7.87 27.54
CA VAL A 210 72.31 9.08 26.80
C VAL A 210 71.82 8.72 25.40
N HIS A 211 72.43 7.74 24.74
CA HIS A 211 72.02 7.26 23.43
C HIS A 211 70.64 6.61 23.46
N SER A 212 70.37 5.69 24.39
CA SER A 212 69.05 5.06 24.58
C SER A 212 67.95 6.10 24.84
N LEU A 213 68.22 7.13 25.67
CA LEU A 213 67.26 8.22 25.92
C LEU A 213 67.06 9.14 24.71
N ARG A 214 68.10 9.42 23.93
CA ARG A 214 68.02 10.27 22.73
C ARG A 214 67.09 9.67 21.67
N HIS A 215 67.12 8.34 21.52
CA HIS A 215 66.23 7.62 20.61
C HIS A 215 64.85 7.31 21.22
N SER A 216 64.64 7.61 22.50
CA SER A 216 63.34 7.46 23.13
C SER A 216 62.35 8.51 22.64
N LEU A 217 61.23 8.04 22.10
CA LEU A 217 60.05 8.85 21.79
C LEU A 217 59.16 9.08 23.02
N ASN A 218 59.38 8.35 24.10
CA ASN A 218 58.49 8.32 25.26
C ASN A 218 59.09 9.05 26.47
N LEU A 219 60.38 8.86 26.71
CA LEU A 219 61.06 9.39 27.89
C LEU A 219 61.65 10.77 27.60
N ASP A 220 61.58 11.67 28.56
CA ASP A 220 62.20 12.99 28.49
C ASP A 220 63.58 12.98 29.18
N SER A 221 63.62 12.52 30.43
CA SER A 221 64.83 12.39 31.26
C SER A 221 64.59 11.39 32.38
N VAL A 222 65.64 11.02 33.11
CA VAL A 222 65.58 10.06 34.21
C VAL A 222 66.52 10.48 35.34
N VAL A 223 66.19 10.07 36.56
CA VAL A 223 67.08 10.12 37.72
C VAL A 223 67.34 8.69 38.17
N MET A 224 68.61 8.30 38.21
CA MET A 224 69.04 6.98 38.65
C MET A 224 69.79 7.10 39.97
N THR A 225 69.48 6.23 40.92
CA THR A 225 70.16 6.10 42.21
C THR A 225 70.80 4.73 42.28
N THR A 226 72.12 4.70 42.43
CA THR A 226 72.93 3.50 42.62
C THR A 226 73.54 3.52 44.02
N PRO A 227 74.13 2.40 44.51
CA PRO A 227 74.88 2.38 45.77
C PRO A 227 76.04 3.39 45.84
N TYR A 228 76.54 3.84 44.69
CA TYR A 228 77.73 4.70 44.58
C TYR A 228 77.41 6.18 44.38
N GLY A 229 76.14 6.52 44.13
CA GLY A 229 75.72 7.90 43.84
C GLY A 229 74.46 7.97 42.99
N SER A 230 73.91 9.17 42.82
CA SER A 230 72.77 9.45 41.95
C SER A 230 73.19 10.26 40.72
N CYS A 231 72.55 10.01 39.58
CA CYS A 231 72.78 10.74 38.35
C CYS A 231 71.47 11.13 37.65
N TYR A 232 71.50 12.29 36.99
CA TYR A 232 70.46 12.79 36.12
C TYR A 232 70.89 12.59 34.67
N ILE A 233 70.04 11.92 33.90
CA ILE A 233 70.31 11.60 32.50
C ILE A 233 69.19 12.20 31.64
N SER A 234 69.58 13.05 30.70
CA SER A 234 68.70 13.61 29.67
C SER A 234 69.12 13.13 28.28
N LYS A 235 68.36 13.51 27.24
CA LYS A 235 68.70 13.20 25.84
C LYS A 235 70.04 13.77 25.36
N SER A 236 70.61 14.73 26.09
CA SER A 236 71.84 15.43 25.73
C SER A 236 73.03 15.16 26.66
N ARG A 237 72.80 14.83 27.94
CA ARG A 237 73.87 14.69 28.94
C ARG A 237 73.54 13.69 30.05
N SER A 238 74.57 13.12 30.66
CA SER A 238 74.52 12.39 31.94
C SER A 238 75.42 13.11 32.95
N GLN A 239 74.94 13.34 34.18
CA GLN A 239 75.71 14.02 35.22
C GLN A 239 75.33 13.49 36.62
N TYR A 240 76.34 13.26 37.48
CA TYR A 240 76.11 12.98 38.90
C TYR A 240 75.54 14.19 39.63
N VAL A 241 74.56 13.94 40.48
CA VAL A 241 73.76 14.97 41.17
C VAL A 241 73.42 14.48 42.58
N GLU A 242 73.41 15.41 43.53
CA GLU A 242 72.90 15.14 44.87
C GLU A 242 71.35 15.24 44.85
N LEU A 243 70.66 14.36 45.59
CA LEU A 243 69.20 14.18 45.49
C LEU A 243 68.40 15.42 45.89
N ASP A 244 68.98 16.28 46.72
CA ASP A 244 68.49 17.58 47.17
C ASP A 244 68.62 18.70 46.11
N GLN A 245 69.40 18.50 45.05
CA GLN A 245 69.55 19.46 43.94
C GLN A 245 68.55 19.21 42.79
N ILE A 246 67.62 18.26 42.96
CA ILE A 246 66.76 17.75 41.88
C ILE A 246 65.26 17.89 42.22
N ASP A 247 64.89 18.75 43.17
CA ASP A 247 63.49 18.96 43.57
C ASP A 247 62.60 19.35 42.38
N ASP A 248 63.09 20.22 41.49
CA ASP A 248 62.41 20.62 40.25
C ASP A 248 62.10 19.45 39.31
N PHE A 249 62.82 18.33 39.42
CA PHE A 249 62.53 17.14 38.62
C PHE A 249 61.25 16.46 39.07
N TYR A 250 60.94 16.40 40.36
CA TYR A 250 59.79 15.67 40.90
C TYR A 250 58.52 16.54 40.96
N ASP A 251 58.65 17.86 41.02
CA ASP A 251 57.55 18.80 41.25
C ASP A 251 56.96 19.43 39.98
N SER A 252 57.16 18.80 38.81
CA SER A 252 56.66 19.36 37.55
C SER A 252 55.28 18.82 37.15
N ALA A 253 54.31 19.73 37.03
CA ALA A 253 52.94 19.40 36.65
C ALA A 253 52.79 18.88 35.21
N ASP A 254 53.76 19.13 34.33
CA ASP A 254 53.72 18.75 32.91
C ASP A 254 54.24 17.33 32.64
N PHE A 255 54.69 16.63 33.69
CA PHE A 255 55.28 15.30 33.57
C PHE A 255 54.58 14.27 34.46
N VAL A 256 54.76 13.00 34.07
CA VAL A 256 54.38 11.81 34.86
C VAL A 256 55.65 11.02 35.14
N TYR A 257 55.70 10.42 36.33
CA TYR A 257 56.85 9.68 36.80
C TYR A 257 56.54 8.19 36.91
N SER A 258 57.47 7.36 36.42
CA SER A 258 57.44 5.91 36.63
C SER A 258 58.71 5.49 37.34
N ARG A 259 58.58 4.62 38.35
CA ARG A 259 59.73 4.11 39.13
C ARG A 259 59.99 2.66 38.77
N PHE A 260 61.26 2.36 38.52
CA PHE A 260 61.79 1.02 38.27
C PHE A 260 62.88 0.74 39.29
N SER A 261 63.06 -0.53 39.65
CA SER A 261 64.09 -0.95 40.59
C SER A 261 64.70 -2.26 40.12
N ASN A 262 66.02 -2.34 40.05
CA ASN A 262 66.74 -3.58 39.87
C ASN A 262 67.29 -4.04 41.24
N PRO A 263 66.71 -5.10 41.84
CA PRO A 263 67.11 -5.56 43.17
C PRO A 263 68.51 -6.19 43.21
N GLU A 264 69.05 -6.68 42.08
CA GLU A 264 70.38 -7.32 42.04
C GLU A 264 71.51 -6.32 42.27
N ASN A 265 71.39 -5.12 41.70
CA ASN A 265 72.40 -4.05 41.80
C ASN A 265 71.99 -2.91 42.75
N ASN A 266 70.86 -3.05 43.45
CA ASN A 266 70.24 -2.03 44.30
C ASN A 266 70.10 -0.67 43.60
N THR A 267 69.79 -0.72 42.30
CA THR A 267 69.61 0.46 41.44
C THR A 267 68.13 0.83 41.38
N LYS A 268 67.82 2.11 41.59
CA LYS A 268 66.48 2.68 41.42
C LYS A 268 66.50 3.70 40.30
N LEU A 269 65.54 3.63 39.39
CA LEU A 269 65.39 4.57 38.29
C LEU A 269 64.02 5.24 38.38
N THR A 270 63.98 6.57 38.44
CA THR A 270 62.76 7.34 38.23
C THR A 270 62.80 7.96 36.85
N VAL A 271 61.82 7.63 36.04
CA VAL A 271 61.69 8.06 34.65
C VAL A 271 60.67 9.18 34.54
N ARG A 272 61.04 10.27 33.85
CA ARG A 272 60.18 11.42 33.56
C ARG A 272 59.61 11.32 32.15
N ILE A 273 58.29 11.41 32.04
CA ILE A 273 57.51 11.28 30.80
C ILE A 273 56.66 12.54 30.59
N SER A 274 56.72 13.16 29.41
CA SER A 274 55.92 14.35 29.10
C SER A 274 54.43 14.01 28.96
N LYS A 275 53.56 14.71 29.70
CA LYS A 275 52.10 14.59 29.55
C LYS A 275 51.66 14.96 28.14
N GLY A 276 52.20 16.02 27.55
CA GLY A 276 51.87 16.43 26.18
C GLY A 276 52.18 15.37 25.12
N SER A 277 53.26 14.58 25.31
CA SER A 277 53.60 13.48 24.39
C SER A 277 52.66 12.28 24.53
N ILE A 278 52.23 11.98 25.77
CA ILE A 278 51.19 10.99 26.04
C ILE A 278 49.88 11.46 25.40
N GLU A 279 49.43 12.66 25.72
CA GLU A 279 48.18 13.26 25.25
C GLU A 279 48.08 13.27 23.72
N ALA A 280 49.11 13.74 23.02
CA ALA A 280 49.12 13.79 21.55
C ALA A 280 48.99 12.38 20.93
N ARG A 281 49.67 11.38 21.49
CA ARG A 281 49.63 10.00 20.99
C ARG A 281 48.23 9.39 21.13
N TYR A 282 47.60 9.55 22.28
CA TYR A 282 46.26 9.02 22.50
C TYR A 282 45.20 9.82 21.73
N ARG A 283 45.28 11.16 21.71
CA ARG A 283 44.36 12.01 20.94
C ARG A 283 44.38 11.68 19.45
N ASN A 284 45.55 11.37 18.88
CA ASN A 284 45.67 10.93 17.48
C ASN A 284 45.16 9.49 17.24
N SER A 285 45.08 8.67 18.29
CA SER A 285 44.55 7.30 18.19
C SER A 285 43.02 7.25 18.27
N LEU A 286 42.38 8.30 18.79
CA LEU A 286 40.94 8.35 19.02
C LEU A 286 40.19 8.80 17.77
N LEU A 287 39.02 8.19 17.54
CA LEU A 287 38.01 8.66 16.59
C LEU A 287 36.93 9.39 17.39
N PRO A 288 36.91 10.74 17.43
CA PRO A 288 36.07 11.50 18.36
C PRO A 288 34.56 11.26 18.21
N LEU A 289 34.11 10.83 17.01
CA LEU A 289 32.72 10.47 16.76
C LEU A 289 32.29 9.19 17.50
N LEU A 290 33.24 8.35 17.88
CA LEU A 290 33.01 7.05 18.53
C LEU A 290 33.47 7.13 19.99
N VAL A 291 34.77 7.37 20.19
CA VAL A 291 35.40 7.49 21.50
C VAL A 291 36.00 8.88 21.56
N ASP A 292 35.39 9.74 22.35
CA ASP A 292 35.76 11.15 22.50
C ASP A 292 36.89 11.35 23.53
N SER A 293 36.94 10.48 24.53
CA SER A 293 37.77 10.67 25.71
C SER A 293 38.26 9.36 26.32
N VAL A 294 39.44 9.44 26.93
CA VAL A 294 40.13 8.33 27.59
C VAL A 294 40.79 8.82 28.86
N SER A 295 40.62 8.07 29.94
CA SER A 295 41.34 8.28 31.18
C SER A 295 42.20 7.07 31.52
N ILE A 296 43.39 7.33 32.06
CA ILE A 296 44.29 6.30 32.61
C ILE A 296 44.53 6.66 34.07
N GLN A 297 44.18 5.75 34.97
CA GLN A 297 44.32 5.95 36.41
C GLN A 297 45.22 4.88 37.03
N LYS A 298 46.00 5.23 38.05
CA LYS A 298 46.76 4.28 38.87
C LYS A 298 46.66 4.69 40.33
N ASN A 299 46.26 3.77 41.21
CA ASN A 299 46.09 4.02 42.65
C ASN A 299 45.20 5.23 42.98
N GLY A 300 44.17 5.50 42.16
CA GLY A 300 43.25 6.62 42.35
C GLY A 300 43.71 7.97 41.76
N TYR A 301 44.90 8.04 41.16
CA TYR A 301 45.42 9.25 40.52
C TYR A 301 45.37 9.15 39.00
N TYR A 302 45.00 10.25 38.32
CA TYR A 302 45.02 10.34 36.86
C TYR A 302 46.45 10.48 36.35
N ILE A 303 46.88 9.49 35.57
CA ILE A 303 48.07 9.56 34.72
C ILE A 303 47.76 10.37 33.46
N LEU A 304 46.58 10.13 32.90
CA LEU A 304 46.08 10.78 31.70
C LEU A 304 44.58 11.01 31.87
N ASN A 305 44.10 12.19 31.51
CA ASN A 305 42.67 12.45 31.39
C ASN A 305 42.43 13.31 30.14
N LEU A 306 42.04 12.66 29.05
CA LEU A 306 41.80 13.31 27.77
C LEU A 306 40.30 13.49 27.57
N GLY A 307 39.81 14.72 27.69
CA GLY A 307 38.41 15.07 27.48
C GLY A 307 37.60 15.09 28.78
N ASN A 308 36.28 15.16 28.64
CA ASN A 308 35.36 15.15 29.78
C ASN A 308 34.98 13.69 30.11
N ASN A 309 35.09 13.30 31.38
CA ASN A 309 34.71 11.97 31.84
C ASN A 309 33.18 11.84 31.84
N SER A 310 32.62 11.53 30.68
CA SER A 310 31.20 11.37 30.48
C SER A 310 30.74 9.94 30.77
N GLN A 311 30.06 9.28 29.83
CA GLN A 311 29.58 7.92 30.01
C GLN A 311 30.69 6.91 29.71
N SER A 312 31.16 6.19 30.74
CA SER A 312 32.16 5.14 30.57
C SER A 312 31.58 3.97 29.77
N ILE A 313 32.22 3.62 28.66
CA ILE A 313 31.82 2.50 27.80
C ILE A 313 32.54 1.22 28.21
N TYR A 314 33.83 1.31 28.51
CA TYR A 314 34.68 0.16 28.80
C TYR A 314 35.87 0.55 29.66
N THR A 315 36.24 -0.34 30.58
CA THR A 315 37.45 -0.20 31.40
C THR A 315 38.28 -1.48 31.29
N SER A 316 39.59 -1.31 31.07
CA SER A 316 40.55 -2.42 31.00
C SER A 316 41.69 -2.20 31.99
N LEU A 317 42.24 -3.28 32.52
CA LEU A 317 43.44 -3.25 33.35
C LEU A 317 44.68 -3.38 32.45
N LEU A 318 45.62 -2.45 32.60
CA LEU A 318 46.92 -2.48 31.93
C LEU A 318 47.93 -3.31 32.75
N PRO A 319 48.93 -3.93 32.10
CA PRO A 319 49.99 -4.70 32.79
C PRO A 319 50.75 -3.90 33.86
N SER A 320 50.80 -2.57 33.74
CA SER A 320 51.43 -1.66 34.70
C SER A 320 50.66 -1.50 36.02
N GLY A 321 49.49 -2.13 36.16
CA GLY A 321 48.55 -1.96 37.27
C GLY A 321 47.69 -0.69 37.17
N ALA A 322 47.77 0.04 36.06
CA ALA A 322 46.89 1.17 35.76
C ALA A 322 45.58 0.68 35.09
N THR A 323 44.49 1.43 35.23
CA THR A 323 43.22 1.19 34.53
C THR A 323 43.04 2.21 33.42
N ILE A 324 42.70 1.75 32.21
CA ILE A 324 42.31 2.60 31.09
C ILE A 324 40.79 2.56 30.95
N THR A 325 40.14 3.71 30.98
CA THR A 325 38.69 3.86 30.80
C THR A 325 38.40 4.68 29.56
N PHE A 326 37.48 4.19 28.73
CA PHE A 326 37.01 4.80 27.50
C PHE A 326 35.62 5.40 27.73
N TYR A 327 35.37 6.61 27.21
CA TYR A 327 34.07 7.26 27.30
C TYR A 327 33.55 7.67 25.91
N SER A 328 32.24 7.91 25.83
CA SER A 328 31.54 8.44 24.66
C SER A 328 30.25 9.13 25.11
N ASP A 329 30.07 10.38 24.69
CA ASP A 329 28.89 11.19 25.01
C ASP A 329 27.61 10.69 24.32
N ASP A 330 27.71 10.19 23.08
CA ASP A 330 26.57 10.14 22.16
C ASP A 330 26.31 8.76 21.55
N ILE A 331 26.75 7.67 22.18
CA ILE A 331 26.63 6.32 21.61
C ILE A 331 25.18 5.96 21.21
N ILE A 332 24.19 6.35 22.01
CA ILE A 332 22.76 6.12 21.73
C ILE A 332 22.26 6.99 20.57
N ALA A 333 22.68 8.27 20.53
CA ALA A 333 22.31 9.19 19.46
C ALA A 333 22.90 8.74 18.12
N LEU A 334 24.19 8.37 18.11
CA LEU A 334 24.87 7.81 16.94
C LEU A 334 24.18 6.52 16.46
N TRP A 335 23.89 5.59 17.36
CA TRP A 335 23.16 4.37 17.04
C TRP A 335 21.78 4.64 16.45
N SER A 336 21.04 5.59 17.01
CA SER A 336 19.71 5.97 16.53
C SER A 336 19.75 6.57 15.13
N VAL A 337 20.70 7.47 14.87
CA VAL A 337 20.91 8.10 13.55
C VAL A 337 21.32 7.06 12.51
N LEU A 338 22.29 6.19 12.83
CA LEU A 338 22.73 5.12 11.92
C LEU A 338 21.61 4.13 11.63
N SER A 339 20.78 3.79 12.64
CA SER A 339 19.63 2.92 12.47
C SER A 339 18.58 3.56 11.56
N LEU A 340 18.29 4.84 11.74
CA LEU A 340 17.38 5.57 10.87
C LEU A 340 17.89 5.64 9.42
N LEU A 341 19.18 5.95 9.22
CA LEU A 341 19.80 5.99 7.90
C LEU A 341 19.77 4.62 7.22
N LEU A 342 20.10 3.55 7.96
CA LEU A 342 20.06 2.19 7.42
C LEU A 342 18.64 1.76 7.07
N ALA A 343 17.64 2.09 7.90
CA ALA A 343 16.24 1.84 7.61
C ALA A 343 15.78 2.55 6.32
N ILE A 344 16.12 3.83 6.18
CA ILE A 344 15.81 4.61 4.97
C ILE A 344 16.50 4.00 3.75
N LEU A 345 17.75 3.55 3.87
CA LEU A 345 18.50 2.97 2.75
C LEU A 345 17.92 1.62 2.31
N LEU A 346 17.67 0.71 3.24
CA LEU A 346 17.17 -0.64 2.95
C LEU A 346 15.72 -0.66 2.47
N TYR A 347 14.88 0.21 3.02
CA TYR A 347 13.43 0.21 2.76
C TYR A 347 12.96 1.44 1.96
N ARG A 348 13.88 2.17 1.32
CA ARG A 348 13.60 3.41 0.57
C ARG A 348 12.41 3.30 -0.36
N SER A 349 12.39 2.24 -1.18
CA SER A 349 11.37 2.02 -2.20
C SER A 349 9.98 1.83 -1.60
N TYR A 350 9.87 1.06 -0.52
CA TYR A 350 8.62 0.80 0.19
C TYR A 350 8.12 2.04 0.93
N ILE A 351 9.00 2.72 1.67
CA ILE A 351 8.67 3.94 2.42
C ILE A 351 8.18 5.02 1.44
N LEU A 352 8.97 5.30 0.40
CA LEU A 352 8.61 6.31 -0.60
C LEU A 352 7.31 5.92 -1.34
N GLY A 353 7.17 4.66 -1.74
CA GLY A 353 5.97 4.14 -2.38
C GLY A 353 4.71 4.33 -1.52
N PHE A 354 4.80 4.02 -0.23
CA PHE A 354 3.69 4.22 0.70
C PHE A 354 3.35 5.69 0.90
N PHE A 355 4.34 6.57 1.10
CA PHE A 355 4.06 8.01 1.26
C PHE A 355 3.42 8.61 0.01
N ILE A 356 3.91 8.27 -1.18
CA ILE A 356 3.28 8.67 -2.45
C ILE A 356 1.82 8.18 -2.48
N TYR A 357 1.58 6.92 -2.11
CA TYR A 357 0.24 6.35 -2.06
C TYR A 357 -0.67 7.07 -1.04
N LEU A 358 -0.17 7.38 0.16
CA LEU A 358 -0.86 8.12 1.21
C LEU A 358 -1.32 9.50 0.74
N PHE A 359 -0.48 10.26 0.03
CA PHE A 359 -0.89 11.55 -0.55
C PHE A 359 -1.91 11.38 -1.67
N ARG A 360 -1.74 10.35 -2.51
CA ARG A 360 -2.66 10.07 -3.62
C ARG A 360 -4.03 9.59 -3.16
N TRP A 361 -4.14 8.93 -2.01
CA TRP A 361 -5.38 8.37 -1.47
C TRP A 361 -6.54 9.36 -1.45
N LYS A 362 -6.28 10.64 -1.15
CA LYS A 362 -7.29 11.71 -1.17
C LYS A 362 -7.95 11.86 -2.55
N HIS A 363 -7.20 11.64 -3.62
CA HIS A 363 -7.61 11.83 -5.01
C HIS A 363 -8.04 10.54 -5.71
N ILE A 364 -8.08 9.42 -4.99
CA ILE A 364 -8.70 8.17 -5.47
C ILE A 364 -10.18 8.23 -5.15
N SER A 365 -11.02 8.02 -6.15
CA SER A 365 -12.47 7.86 -5.98
C SER A 365 -12.89 6.44 -6.33
N PHE A 366 -14.01 6.00 -5.77
CA PHE A 366 -14.65 4.73 -6.11
C PHE A 366 -15.87 5.01 -6.97
N GLU A 367 -15.95 4.33 -8.10
CA GLU A 367 -17.15 4.22 -8.91
C GLU A 367 -17.89 2.92 -8.55
N GLU A 368 -19.21 3.00 -8.48
CA GLU A 368 -20.10 1.88 -8.20
C GLU A 368 -20.75 1.46 -9.53
N GLU A 369 -20.35 0.30 -10.06
CA GLU A 369 -20.95 -0.24 -11.28
C GLU A 369 -22.00 -1.32 -10.92
N PRO A 370 -23.28 -1.14 -11.28
CA PRO A 370 -24.32 -2.08 -10.90
C PRO A 370 -24.32 -3.32 -11.79
N ILE A 371 -24.50 -4.49 -11.17
CA ILE A 371 -24.94 -5.72 -11.85
C ILE A 371 -26.46 -5.77 -11.73
N ILE A 372 -27.16 -5.75 -12.86
CA ILE A 372 -28.63 -5.65 -12.89
C ILE A 372 -29.25 -6.98 -13.27
N ASN A 373 -30.30 -7.38 -12.55
CA ASN A 373 -31.23 -8.40 -12.98
C ASN A 373 -32.30 -7.76 -13.89
N THR A 374 -32.36 -8.16 -15.15
CA THR A 374 -33.29 -7.58 -16.13
C THR A 374 -34.72 -8.08 -16.03
N GLU A 375 -34.99 -9.16 -15.27
CA GLU A 375 -36.35 -9.66 -15.08
C GLU A 375 -37.18 -8.72 -14.19
N ASP A 376 -36.61 -8.29 -13.07
CA ASP A 376 -37.27 -7.43 -12.07
C ASP A 376 -36.66 -6.03 -11.96
N ASN A 377 -35.59 -5.77 -12.73
CA ASN A 377 -34.85 -4.51 -12.76
C ASN A 377 -34.27 -4.13 -11.37
N THR A 378 -33.88 -5.14 -10.59
CA THR A 378 -33.18 -4.97 -9.32
C THR A 378 -31.67 -5.00 -9.51
N VAL A 379 -30.93 -4.39 -8.59
CA VAL A 379 -29.47 -4.47 -8.54
C VAL A 379 -29.09 -5.66 -7.67
N LEU A 380 -28.28 -6.57 -8.22
CA LEU A 380 -27.77 -7.74 -7.50
C LEU A 380 -26.69 -7.33 -6.52
N TYR A 381 -25.68 -6.59 -7.00
CA TYR A 381 -24.64 -5.93 -6.21
C TYR A 381 -23.96 -4.84 -7.05
N TYR A 382 -23.16 -4.00 -6.41
CA TYR A 382 -22.33 -2.97 -7.06
C TYR A 382 -20.85 -3.37 -7.04
N GLU A 383 -20.21 -3.46 -8.20
CA GLU A 383 -18.76 -3.61 -8.29
C GLU A 383 -18.08 -2.28 -7.95
N LEU A 384 -17.11 -2.32 -7.03
CA LEU A 384 -16.32 -1.15 -6.64
C LEU A 384 -15.06 -1.01 -7.48
N LEU A 385 -15.01 0.08 -8.24
CA LEU A 385 -13.92 0.37 -9.16
C LEU A 385 -13.13 1.60 -8.72
N SER A 386 -11.84 1.39 -8.43
CA SER A 386 -10.91 2.48 -8.11
C SER A 386 -10.60 3.34 -9.34
N ARG A 387 -10.77 4.66 -9.19
CA ARG A 387 -10.45 5.68 -10.19
C ARG A 387 -9.39 6.63 -9.67
N VAL A 388 -8.43 6.94 -10.53
CA VAL A 388 -7.27 7.73 -10.18
C VAL A 388 -7.14 8.90 -11.15
N ARG A 389 -7.12 10.12 -10.61
CA ARG A 389 -6.93 11.32 -11.45
C ARG A 389 -5.52 11.32 -12.08
N ASN A 390 -5.46 11.75 -13.34
CA ASN A 390 -4.23 12.04 -14.10
C ASN A 390 -3.26 10.86 -14.30
N VAL A 391 -3.67 9.62 -14.03
CA VAL A 391 -2.85 8.42 -14.24
C VAL A 391 -3.73 7.29 -14.75
N GLY A 392 -3.28 6.59 -15.79
CA GLY A 392 -3.98 5.41 -16.30
C GLY A 392 -4.06 4.31 -15.24
N VAL A 393 -5.22 3.66 -15.14
CA VAL A 393 -5.52 2.62 -14.13
C VAL A 393 -4.46 1.51 -14.12
N LEU A 394 -4.03 1.04 -15.29
CA LEU A 394 -3.00 0.00 -15.40
C LEU A 394 -1.65 0.44 -14.80
N SER A 395 -1.24 1.69 -15.01
CA SER A 395 -0.01 2.25 -14.43
C SER A 395 -0.09 2.32 -12.91
N PHE A 396 -1.27 2.67 -12.39
CA PHE A 396 -1.54 2.68 -10.96
C PHE A 396 -1.45 1.27 -10.36
N ILE A 397 -2.13 0.28 -10.93
CA ILE A 397 -2.08 -1.12 -10.49
C ILE A 397 -0.64 -1.65 -10.51
N ASN A 398 0.10 -1.40 -11.60
CA ASN A 398 1.49 -1.82 -11.71
C ASN A 398 2.39 -1.16 -10.65
N THR A 399 2.15 0.11 -10.31
CA THR A 399 2.86 0.79 -9.24
C THR A 399 2.59 0.11 -7.90
N MET A 400 1.31 -0.17 -7.59
CA MET A 400 0.90 -0.84 -6.36
C MET A 400 1.48 -2.25 -6.23
N ARG A 401 1.63 -2.97 -7.35
CA ARG A 401 2.27 -4.29 -7.40
C ARG A 401 3.77 -4.19 -7.08
N ARG A 402 4.48 -3.22 -7.67
CA ARG A 402 5.93 -3.02 -7.42
C ARG A 402 6.23 -2.55 -6.00
N THR A 403 5.30 -1.87 -5.35
CA THR A 403 5.45 -1.38 -3.96
C THR A 403 4.83 -2.31 -2.91
N ASN A 404 4.30 -3.47 -3.31
CA ASN A 404 3.58 -4.42 -2.44
C ASN A 404 2.38 -3.80 -1.68
N LEU A 405 1.75 -2.77 -2.26
CA LEU A 405 0.59 -2.11 -1.68
C LEU A 405 -0.75 -2.63 -2.21
N LEU A 406 -0.75 -3.54 -3.18
CA LEU A 406 -1.97 -4.04 -3.80
C LEU A 406 -2.93 -4.69 -2.79
N THR A 407 -2.44 -5.62 -1.96
CA THR A 407 -3.24 -6.23 -0.88
C THR A 407 -3.75 -5.18 0.11
N PHE A 408 -2.92 -4.18 0.44
CA PHE A 408 -3.33 -3.11 1.33
C PHE A 408 -4.43 -2.23 0.71
N HIS A 409 -4.39 -1.99 -0.60
CA HIS A 409 -5.47 -1.31 -1.32
C HIS A 409 -6.78 -2.09 -1.23
N THR A 410 -6.75 -3.40 -1.50
CA THR A 410 -7.92 -4.27 -1.36
C THR A 410 -8.50 -4.23 0.06
N ILE A 411 -7.63 -4.25 1.10
CA ILE A 411 -8.05 -4.09 2.50
C ILE A 411 -8.76 -2.75 2.73
N LEU A 412 -8.28 -1.66 2.12
CA LEU A 412 -8.94 -0.35 2.24
C LEU A 412 -10.31 -0.31 1.54
N LEU A 413 -10.50 -1.06 0.45
CA LEU A 413 -11.81 -1.21 -0.19
C LEU A 413 -12.77 -1.99 0.73
N ILE A 414 -12.32 -3.11 1.29
CA ILE A 414 -13.08 -3.89 2.28
C ILE A 414 -13.47 -3.01 3.47
N GLU A 415 -12.53 -2.25 4.01
CA GLU A 415 -12.79 -1.32 5.12
C GLU A 415 -13.79 -0.22 4.74
N THR A 416 -13.72 0.28 3.51
CA THR A 416 -14.69 1.27 3.00
C THR A 416 -16.10 0.68 2.98
N VAL A 417 -16.25 -0.55 2.48
CA VAL A 417 -17.54 -1.26 2.49
C VAL A 417 -18.01 -1.51 3.92
N ARG A 418 -17.13 -1.98 4.80
CA ARG A 418 -17.46 -2.19 6.21
C ARG A 418 -17.97 -0.90 6.87
N ASN A 419 -17.30 0.23 6.61
CA ASN A 419 -17.74 1.52 7.10
C ASN A 419 -19.11 1.91 6.55
N ALA A 420 -19.40 1.63 5.27
CA ALA A 420 -20.73 1.84 4.69
C ALA A 420 -21.81 1.00 5.39
N LYS A 421 -21.51 -0.28 5.67
CA LYS A 421 -22.41 -1.20 6.39
C LYS A 421 -22.70 -0.75 7.81
N LEU A 422 -21.67 -0.33 8.55
CA LEU A 422 -21.81 0.24 9.90
C LEU A 422 -22.69 1.50 9.94
N HIS A 423 -22.86 2.19 8.82
CA HIS A 423 -23.74 3.35 8.68
C HIS A 423 -25.09 2.99 8.01
N ASN A 424 -25.52 1.73 8.15
CA ASN A 424 -26.80 1.20 7.66
C ASN A 424 -26.98 1.21 6.12
N SER A 425 -25.88 1.11 5.36
CA SER A 425 -26.01 0.80 3.93
C SER A 425 -26.44 -0.65 3.76
N HIS A 426 -27.52 -0.88 3.01
CA HIS A 426 -28.04 -2.22 2.74
C HIS A 426 -27.54 -2.78 1.40
N GLU A 427 -26.80 -1.99 0.62
CA GLU A 427 -26.28 -2.40 -0.69
C GLU A 427 -25.19 -3.45 -0.55
N ILE A 428 -25.14 -4.39 -1.50
CA ILE A 428 -24.09 -5.41 -1.59
C ILE A 428 -22.99 -4.86 -2.49
N TYR A 429 -21.73 -5.00 -2.07
CA TYR A 429 -20.58 -4.52 -2.80
C TYR A 429 -19.63 -5.65 -3.20
N GLY A 430 -19.20 -5.61 -4.46
CA GLY A 430 -18.16 -6.46 -5.03
C GLY A 430 -16.80 -5.77 -5.00
N VAL A 431 -15.76 -6.48 -4.57
CA VAL A 431 -14.38 -5.99 -4.57
C VAL A 431 -13.47 -6.97 -5.25
N ASN A 432 -12.67 -6.43 -6.17
CA ASN A 432 -11.64 -7.17 -6.88
C ASN A 432 -10.47 -7.58 -5.97
N VAL A 433 -10.19 -8.88 -5.95
CA VAL A 433 -9.12 -9.53 -5.19
C VAL A 433 -8.23 -10.31 -6.14
N CYS A 434 -6.99 -9.85 -6.30
CA CYS A 434 -6.01 -10.58 -7.09
C CYS A 434 -5.52 -11.84 -6.34
N PRO A 435 -5.21 -12.95 -7.03
CA PRO A 435 -4.66 -14.16 -6.41
C PRO A 435 -3.41 -13.93 -5.55
N SER A 436 -2.59 -12.91 -5.84
CA SER A 436 -1.43 -12.54 -5.00
C SER A 436 -1.79 -12.10 -3.58
N ALA A 437 -3.01 -11.63 -3.36
CA ALA A 437 -3.53 -11.32 -2.03
C ALA A 437 -3.98 -12.57 -1.27
N LEU A 438 -4.12 -13.71 -1.96
CA LEU A 438 -4.56 -15.00 -1.43
C LEU A 438 -3.39 -15.96 -1.14
N VAL A 439 -2.15 -15.46 -1.07
CA VAL A 439 -0.95 -16.26 -0.82
C VAL A 439 -0.27 -15.82 0.48
N GLY A 440 0.11 -16.81 1.30
CA GLY A 440 0.92 -16.65 2.51
C GLY A 440 0.42 -15.59 3.47
N ASN A 441 1.33 -14.71 3.89
CA ASN A 441 1.03 -13.63 4.83
C ASN A 441 0.02 -12.61 4.29
N ASN A 442 -0.11 -12.45 2.97
CA ASN A 442 -1.09 -11.53 2.41
C ASN A 442 -2.52 -12.02 2.69
N PHE A 443 -2.76 -13.32 2.53
CA PHE A 443 -4.07 -13.89 2.83
C PHE A 443 -4.39 -13.76 4.32
N SER A 444 -3.43 -14.03 5.19
CA SER A 444 -3.63 -13.89 6.65
C SER A 444 -4.07 -12.47 7.02
N LYS A 445 -3.46 -11.44 6.40
CA LYS A 445 -3.84 -10.03 6.59
C LYS A 445 -5.23 -9.73 6.01
N LEU A 446 -5.50 -10.20 4.80
CA LEU A 446 -6.79 -9.98 4.12
C LEU A 446 -7.94 -10.64 4.90
N LYS A 447 -7.73 -11.88 5.35
CA LYS A 447 -8.70 -12.69 6.08
C LYS A 447 -9.14 -12.01 7.38
N GLU A 448 -8.23 -11.35 8.10
CA GLU A 448 -8.58 -10.60 9.33
C GLU A 448 -9.68 -9.56 9.07
N HIS A 449 -9.64 -8.89 7.91
CA HIS A 449 -10.66 -7.90 7.54
C HIS A 449 -11.92 -8.54 6.95
N LEU A 450 -11.79 -9.66 6.25
CA LEU A 450 -12.93 -10.43 5.73
C LEU A 450 -13.72 -11.12 6.85
N ASP A 451 -13.06 -11.60 7.91
CA ASP A 451 -13.70 -12.21 9.08
C ASP A 451 -14.61 -11.21 9.83
N ALA A 452 -14.38 -9.91 9.65
CA ALA A 452 -15.18 -8.83 10.23
C ALA A 452 -16.38 -8.41 9.35
N MET A 453 -16.56 -9.02 8.18
CA MET A 453 -17.70 -8.79 7.30
C MET A 453 -18.83 -9.77 7.61
N GLU A 454 -20.08 -9.31 7.50
CA GLU A 454 -21.23 -10.20 7.61
C GLU A 454 -21.40 -11.05 6.34
N ALA A 455 -21.93 -12.26 6.51
CA ALA A 455 -22.21 -13.17 5.41
C ALA A 455 -23.24 -12.55 4.44
N ASN A 456 -23.10 -12.83 3.15
CA ASN A 456 -23.97 -12.35 2.05
C ASN A 456 -24.02 -10.82 1.83
N GLU A 457 -23.24 -10.03 2.57
CA GLU A 457 -23.20 -8.57 2.41
C GLU A 457 -22.06 -8.08 1.50
N PHE A 458 -21.22 -9.00 1.04
CA PHE A 458 -19.99 -8.72 0.33
C PHE A 458 -19.70 -9.80 -0.72
N VAL A 459 -19.22 -9.37 -1.89
CA VAL A 459 -18.78 -10.25 -2.96
C VAL A 459 -17.28 -10.07 -3.15
N VAL A 460 -16.55 -11.17 -3.13
CA VAL A 460 -15.13 -11.20 -3.51
C VAL A 460 -15.04 -11.62 -4.97
N GLU A 461 -14.53 -10.74 -5.80
CA GLU A 461 -14.33 -10.98 -7.23
C GLU A 461 -12.88 -11.36 -7.48
N ILE A 462 -12.64 -12.61 -7.86
CA ILE A 462 -11.28 -13.09 -8.12
C ILE A 462 -10.92 -12.80 -9.57
N THR A 463 -9.96 -11.90 -9.75
CA THR A 463 -9.47 -11.49 -11.08
C THR A 463 -8.56 -12.56 -11.70
N GLU A 464 -8.63 -12.75 -13.02
CA GLU A 464 -7.79 -13.69 -13.77
C GLU A 464 -6.30 -13.27 -13.89
N TYR A 465 -6.03 -11.96 -13.93
CA TYR A 465 -4.71 -11.42 -14.29
C TYR A 465 -3.71 -11.43 -13.12
N SER A 466 -3.13 -12.59 -12.84
CA SER A 466 -1.93 -12.65 -12.01
C SER A 466 -0.90 -13.65 -12.54
N ASN A 467 0.38 -13.31 -12.44
CA ASN A 467 1.50 -14.22 -12.72
C ASN A 467 1.53 -15.43 -11.76
N ILE A 468 0.65 -15.45 -10.76
CA ILE A 468 0.49 -16.51 -9.77
C ILE A 468 -0.73 -17.34 -10.20
N GLY A 469 -0.50 -18.59 -10.59
CA GLY A 469 -1.59 -19.50 -10.92
C GLY A 469 -2.43 -19.87 -9.70
N TYR A 470 -3.57 -20.50 -9.93
CA TYR A 470 -4.44 -21.07 -8.89
C TYR A 470 -3.83 -22.34 -8.29
N GLY A 471 -2.75 -22.18 -7.52
CA GLY A 471 -2.16 -23.28 -6.76
C GLY A 471 -3.07 -23.76 -5.63
N CYS A 472 -2.72 -24.90 -5.02
CA CYS A 472 -3.49 -25.51 -3.92
C CYS A 472 -3.77 -24.51 -2.78
N GLU A 473 -2.76 -23.71 -2.40
CA GLU A 473 -2.90 -22.69 -1.35
C GLU A 473 -3.97 -21.64 -1.67
N VAL A 474 -3.97 -21.09 -2.89
CA VAL A 474 -4.96 -20.08 -3.31
C VAL A 474 -6.36 -20.67 -3.26
N ILE A 475 -6.53 -21.90 -3.76
CA ILE A 475 -7.80 -22.62 -3.76
C ILE A 475 -8.30 -22.85 -2.33
N ASP A 476 -7.44 -23.31 -1.44
CA ASP A 476 -7.79 -23.54 -0.03
C ASP A 476 -8.18 -22.25 0.68
N ASN A 477 -7.51 -21.14 0.36
CA ASN A 477 -7.81 -19.82 0.89
C ASN A 477 -9.14 -19.27 0.33
N ILE A 478 -9.48 -19.51 -0.94
CA ILE A 478 -10.80 -19.17 -1.49
C ILE A 478 -11.89 -19.99 -0.79
N LYS A 479 -11.67 -21.29 -0.56
CA LYS A 479 -12.58 -22.13 0.23
C LYS A 479 -12.73 -21.62 1.66
N ALA A 480 -11.67 -21.10 2.27
CA ALA A 480 -11.72 -20.49 3.59
C ALA A 480 -12.58 -19.21 3.60
N ILE A 481 -12.49 -18.36 2.56
CA ILE A 481 -13.37 -17.19 2.40
C ILE A 481 -14.84 -17.64 2.26
N LYS A 482 -15.12 -18.66 1.43
CA LYS A 482 -16.49 -19.20 1.28
C LYS A 482 -17.09 -19.70 2.60
N LYS A 483 -16.25 -20.30 3.47
CA LYS A 483 -16.69 -20.76 4.80
C LYS A 483 -17.14 -19.62 5.73
N LEU A 484 -16.77 -18.37 5.43
CA LEU A 484 -17.28 -17.19 6.12
C LEU A 484 -18.68 -16.78 5.66
N GLY A 485 -19.25 -17.45 4.65
CA GLY A 485 -20.51 -17.04 4.02
C GLY A 485 -20.33 -15.86 3.06
N ILE A 486 -19.11 -15.57 2.64
CA ILE A 486 -18.81 -14.55 1.64
C ILE A 486 -18.98 -15.16 0.24
N THR A 487 -19.70 -14.43 -0.60
CA THR A 487 -19.96 -14.82 -1.99
C THR A 487 -18.70 -14.65 -2.83
N ILE A 488 -18.40 -15.64 -3.67
CA ILE A 488 -17.26 -15.60 -4.59
C ILE A 488 -17.76 -15.47 -6.02
N ALA A 489 -17.24 -14.48 -6.73
CA ALA A 489 -17.34 -14.37 -8.18
C ALA A 489 -15.97 -14.64 -8.81
N LEU A 490 -15.94 -15.30 -9.97
CA LEU A 490 -14.77 -15.29 -10.84
C LEU A 490 -14.99 -14.25 -11.94
N ASP A 491 -14.02 -13.35 -12.08
CA ASP A 491 -14.07 -12.19 -12.98
C ASP A 491 -13.31 -12.45 -14.29
N ASP A 492 -13.65 -11.69 -15.34
CA ASP A 492 -13.01 -11.69 -16.68
C ASP A 492 -12.94 -13.06 -17.40
N PHE A 493 -13.88 -14.00 -17.16
CA PHE A 493 -13.76 -15.37 -17.70
C PHE A 493 -13.65 -15.39 -19.24
N GLY A 494 -12.55 -16.00 -19.72
CA GLY A 494 -12.28 -16.29 -21.12
C GLY A 494 -11.25 -15.38 -21.80
N THR A 495 -10.54 -14.53 -21.06
CA THR A 495 -9.47 -13.66 -21.59
C THR A 495 -8.05 -14.07 -21.18
N GLY A 496 -7.87 -15.13 -20.38
CA GLY A 496 -6.55 -15.62 -19.93
C GLY A 496 -6.45 -17.14 -19.65
N ASN A 497 -5.81 -17.51 -18.53
CA ASN A 497 -5.46 -18.88 -18.11
C ASN A 497 -6.52 -19.58 -17.22
N ASN A 498 -7.74 -19.06 -17.10
CA ASN A 498 -8.83 -19.68 -16.36
C ASN A 498 -9.27 -20.96 -17.07
N ASN A 499 -8.63 -22.07 -16.73
CA ASN A 499 -9.07 -23.39 -17.15
C ASN A 499 -10.42 -23.71 -16.49
N ILE A 500 -11.31 -24.36 -17.24
CA ILE A 500 -12.57 -24.94 -16.75
C ILE A 500 -12.35 -25.77 -15.46
N GLU A 501 -11.16 -26.35 -15.30
CA GLU A 501 -10.71 -27.02 -14.08
C GLU A 501 -10.84 -26.15 -12.82
N ILE A 502 -10.48 -24.87 -12.87
CA ILE A 502 -10.54 -23.97 -11.71
C ILE A 502 -11.98 -23.76 -11.25
N ILE A 503 -12.92 -23.65 -12.20
CA ILE A 503 -14.35 -23.51 -11.92
C ILE A 503 -14.85 -24.69 -11.09
N SER A 504 -14.48 -25.92 -11.48
CA SER A 504 -14.87 -27.15 -10.79
C SER A 504 -14.38 -27.19 -9.34
N VAL A 505 -13.17 -26.67 -9.07
CA VAL A 505 -12.54 -26.79 -7.75
C VAL A 505 -12.97 -25.66 -6.81
N ILE A 506 -13.15 -24.45 -7.33
CA ILE A 506 -13.60 -23.28 -6.56
C ILE A 506 -15.11 -23.31 -6.34
N SER A 507 -15.86 -23.78 -7.34
CA SER A 507 -17.32 -23.75 -7.42
C SER A 507 -17.88 -22.35 -7.06
N PRO A 508 -17.53 -21.30 -7.82
CA PRO A 508 -17.94 -19.94 -7.48
C PRO A 508 -19.46 -19.79 -7.53
N THR A 509 -19.99 -18.80 -6.84
CA THR A 509 -21.43 -18.46 -6.92
C THR A 509 -21.73 -17.77 -8.24
N TYR A 510 -20.86 -16.84 -8.63
CA TYR A 510 -20.98 -16.09 -9.88
C TYR A 510 -19.80 -16.35 -10.81
N LEU A 511 -20.07 -16.43 -12.10
CA LEU A 511 -19.04 -16.41 -13.14
C LEU A 511 -19.35 -15.26 -14.10
N LYS A 512 -18.47 -14.26 -14.11
CA LYS A 512 -18.61 -13.09 -14.96
C LYS A 512 -17.93 -13.38 -16.30
N LEU A 513 -18.73 -13.32 -17.37
CA LEU A 513 -18.31 -13.59 -18.74
C LEU A 513 -17.86 -12.28 -19.39
N ASP A 514 -16.58 -12.22 -19.78
CA ASP A 514 -15.98 -11.00 -20.30
C ASP A 514 -16.72 -10.46 -21.53
N ARG A 515 -16.66 -9.13 -21.68
CA ARG A 515 -17.26 -8.39 -22.78
C ARG A 515 -16.93 -8.92 -24.18
N CYS A 516 -15.81 -9.61 -24.39
CA CYS A 516 -15.42 -10.13 -25.70
C CYS A 516 -16.45 -11.13 -26.26
N PHE A 517 -17.17 -11.86 -25.40
CA PHE A 517 -18.23 -12.78 -25.82
C PHE A 517 -19.55 -12.06 -26.12
N VAL A 518 -19.81 -10.93 -25.46
CA VAL A 518 -21.05 -10.15 -25.62
C VAL A 518 -20.96 -9.17 -26.79
N LYS A 519 -19.78 -8.58 -27.02
CA LYS A 519 -19.56 -7.51 -28.00
C LYS A 519 -20.15 -7.82 -29.37
N ASP A 520 -19.87 -9.02 -29.89
CA ASP A 520 -20.22 -9.42 -31.26
C ASP A 520 -21.43 -10.36 -31.33
N ILE A 521 -22.22 -10.50 -30.24
CA ILE A 521 -23.39 -11.39 -30.16
C ILE A 521 -24.47 -11.10 -31.22
N GLU A 522 -24.44 -9.88 -31.78
CA GLU A 522 -25.35 -9.43 -32.85
C GLU A 522 -24.95 -9.95 -34.24
N SER A 523 -23.74 -10.51 -34.39
CA SER A 523 -23.13 -10.87 -35.69
C SER A 523 -23.69 -12.15 -36.30
N GLY A 524 -24.39 -12.98 -35.54
CA GLY A 524 -25.08 -14.17 -36.04
C GLY A 524 -25.10 -15.34 -35.07
N GLU A 525 -25.64 -16.47 -35.55
CA GLU A 525 -25.86 -17.69 -34.76
C GLU A 525 -24.56 -18.30 -34.23
N HIS A 526 -23.43 -18.12 -34.91
CA HIS A 526 -22.16 -18.68 -34.46
C HIS A 526 -21.71 -18.08 -33.11
N GLN A 527 -21.70 -16.74 -33.00
CA GLN A 527 -21.34 -16.05 -31.76
C GLN A 527 -22.32 -16.37 -30.64
N GLN A 528 -23.61 -16.44 -30.95
CA GLN A 528 -24.63 -16.86 -29.98
C GLN A 528 -24.41 -18.30 -29.52
N GLY A 529 -24.05 -19.21 -30.43
CA GLY A 529 -23.73 -20.60 -30.12
C GLY A 529 -22.51 -20.75 -29.19
N VAL A 530 -21.47 -19.95 -29.38
CA VAL A 530 -20.31 -19.92 -28.47
C VAL A 530 -20.73 -19.49 -27.07
N LEU A 531 -21.50 -18.40 -26.96
CA LEU A 531 -22.00 -17.91 -25.68
C LEU A 531 -22.94 -18.91 -25.01
N LEU A 532 -23.83 -19.56 -25.75
CA LEU A 532 -24.70 -20.64 -25.27
C LEU A 532 -23.89 -21.80 -24.68
N ASN A 533 -22.87 -22.27 -25.38
CA ASN A 533 -22.04 -23.38 -24.92
C ASN A 533 -21.30 -23.05 -23.61
N ILE A 534 -20.76 -21.84 -23.48
CA ILE A 534 -20.08 -21.41 -22.25
C ILE A 534 -21.08 -21.26 -21.10
N SER A 535 -22.24 -20.68 -21.38
CA SER A 535 -23.30 -20.49 -20.38
C SER A 535 -23.84 -21.83 -19.87
N GLU A 536 -23.89 -22.84 -20.73
CA GLU A 536 -24.30 -24.19 -20.37
C GLU A 536 -23.34 -24.85 -19.36
N ILE A 537 -22.03 -24.53 -19.42
CA ILE A 537 -21.05 -24.99 -18.41
C ILE A 537 -21.43 -24.42 -17.03
N GLY A 538 -21.80 -23.15 -16.96
CA GLY A 538 -22.27 -22.50 -15.74
C GLY A 538 -23.53 -23.18 -15.20
N ARG A 539 -24.52 -23.38 -16.07
CA ARG A 539 -25.79 -24.04 -15.72
C ARG A 539 -25.58 -25.46 -15.17
N LEU A 540 -24.77 -26.28 -15.84
CA LEU A 540 -24.46 -27.65 -15.43
C LEU A 540 -23.63 -27.70 -14.14
N SER A 541 -22.84 -26.66 -13.87
CA SER A 541 -22.02 -26.55 -12.65
C SER A 541 -22.75 -25.88 -11.48
N ASN A 542 -24.04 -25.52 -11.65
CA ASN A 542 -24.83 -24.77 -10.69
C ASN A 542 -24.20 -23.40 -10.32
N ILE A 543 -23.71 -22.70 -11.35
CA ILE A 543 -23.08 -21.39 -11.26
C ILE A 543 -23.95 -20.37 -11.98
N THR A 544 -24.14 -19.22 -11.35
CA THR A 544 -24.92 -18.14 -11.91
C THR A 544 -24.03 -17.26 -12.80
N MET A 545 -24.39 -17.14 -14.08
CA MET A 545 -23.62 -16.36 -15.07
C MET A 545 -23.99 -14.87 -15.00
N ILE A 546 -22.97 -14.00 -15.09
CA ILE A 546 -23.13 -12.55 -15.25
C ILE A 546 -22.49 -12.18 -16.59
N TYR A 547 -23.18 -11.41 -17.45
CA TYR A 547 -22.68 -11.03 -18.77
C TYR A 547 -22.24 -9.58 -18.77
N GLU A 548 -20.96 -9.36 -19.03
CA GLU A 548 -20.35 -8.03 -18.98
C GLU A 548 -20.28 -7.34 -20.33
N GLY A 549 -20.07 -6.03 -20.31
CA GLY A 549 -19.91 -5.23 -21.51
C GLY A 549 -21.20 -5.15 -22.35
N VAL A 550 -22.36 -5.20 -21.72
CA VAL A 550 -23.64 -4.91 -22.40
C VAL A 550 -23.71 -3.40 -22.66
N GLU A 551 -23.53 -3.00 -23.91
CA GLU A 551 -23.46 -1.61 -24.34
C GLU A 551 -24.72 -1.18 -25.12
N THR A 552 -25.41 -2.12 -25.77
CA THR A 552 -26.59 -1.84 -26.62
C THR A 552 -27.85 -2.54 -26.12
N ARG A 553 -29.01 -1.92 -26.36
CA ARG A 553 -30.33 -2.53 -26.13
C ARG A 553 -30.53 -3.83 -26.92
N ARG A 554 -29.84 -3.98 -28.06
CA ARG A 554 -29.95 -5.18 -28.91
C ARG A 554 -29.12 -6.34 -28.34
N GLN A 555 -27.94 -6.08 -27.77
CA GLN A 555 -27.22 -7.08 -26.97
C GLN A 555 -28.07 -7.54 -25.78
N GLN A 556 -28.64 -6.60 -25.01
CA GLN A 556 -29.55 -6.91 -23.89
C GLN A 556 -30.72 -7.79 -24.35
N TYR A 557 -31.37 -7.43 -25.46
CA TYR A 557 -32.48 -8.21 -26.02
C TYR A 557 -32.08 -9.66 -26.33
N ILE A 558 -30.97 -9.85 -27.05
CA ILE A 558 -30.51 -11.20 -27.43
C ILE A 558 -30.20 -12.02 -26.18
N LEU A 559 -29.52 -11.45 -25.19
CA LEU A 559 -29.24 -12.13 -23.92
C LEU A 559 -30.54 -12.53 -23.19
N CYS A 560 -31.49 -11.61 -23.05
CA CYS A 560 -32.79 -11.91 -22.45
C CYS A 560 -33.56 -13.01 -23.20
N GLN A 561 -33.51 -13.04 -24.53
CA GLN A 561 -34.14 -14.12 -25.33
C GLN A 561 -33.51 -15.49 -25.06
N LEU A 562 -32.23 -15.52 -24.73
CA LEU A 562 -31.51 -16.74 -24.36
C LEU A 562 -31.70 -17.13 -22.88
N GLY A 563 -32.48 -16.35 -22.11
CA GLY A 563 -32.71 -16.57 -20.67
C GLY A 563 -31.59 -16.04 -19.79
N TYR A 564 -30.74 -15.16 -20.33
CA TYR A 564 -29.62 -14.55 -19.61
C TYR A 564 -30.02 -13.16 -19.14
N ASN A 565 -30.13 -13.00 -17.83
CA ASN A 565 -30.78 -11.83 -17.22
C ASN A 565 -29.89 -10.99 -16.30
N LEU A 566 -28.70 -11.49 -15.95
CA LEU A 566 -27.77 -10.75 -15.09
C LEU A 566 -26.71 -10.05 -15.94
N HIS A 567 -26.75 -8.73 -15.96
CA HIS A 567 -25.96 -7.93 -16.88
C HIS A 567 -25.17 -6.82 -16.19
N GLN A 568 -24.01 -6.51 -16.76
CA GLN A 568 -23.18 -5.35 -16.42
C GLN A 568 -22.73 -4.65 -17.70
N GLY A 569 -22.63 -3.33 -17.67
CA GLY A 569 -22.06 -2.55 -18.77
C GLY A 569 -22.67 -1.16 -18.99
N TYR A 570 -22.12 -0.47 -20.00
CA TYR A 570 -22.42 0.93 -20.34
C TYR A 570 -23.88 1.23 -20.70
N LEU A 571 -24.68 0.20 -20.98
CA LEU A 571 -26.11 0.37 -21.15
C LEU A 571 -26.80 0.80 -19.85
N TYR A 572 -26.33 0.28 -18.71
CA TYR A 572 -26.96 0.47 -17.40
C TYR A 572 -26.28 1.58 -16.60
N SER A 573 -24.95 1.60 -16.63
CA SER A 573 -24.15 2.63 -15.97
C SER A 573 -22.97 2.94 -16.87
N ARG A 574 -22.89 4.18 -17.36
CA ARG A 574 -21.66 4.66 -17.98
C ARG A 574 -20.75 5.19 -16.88
N PRO A 575 -19.42 5.01 -16.99
CA PRO A 575 -18.48 5.73 -16.15
C PRO A 575 -18.82 7.22 -16.28
N GLN A 576 -19.25 7.84 -15.19
CA GLN A 576 -19.48 9.28 -15.20
C GLN A 576 -18.12 9.90 -15.46
N SER A 577 -17.97 10.62 -16.58
CA SER A 577 -16.79 11.44 -16.79
C SER A 577 -16.75 12.46 -15.65
N THR A 578 -15.94 12.22 -14.63
CA THR A 578 -15.65 13.24 -13.61
C THR A 578 -14.79 14.31 -14.27
N THR A 579 -15.41 15.17 -15.08
CA THR A 579 -14.90 16.48 -15.41
C THR A 579 -15.16 17.39 -14.21
N SER A 580 -14.18 17.46 -13.30
CA SER A 580 -13.84 18.64 -12.49
C SER A 580 -12.57 18.40 -11.65
#